data_AF-A0A959CJ71-F1
#
_entry.id   AF-A0A959CJ71-F1
#
_cell.length_a   1.000
_cell.length_b   1.000
_cell.length_c   1.000
_cell.angle_alpha   90.00
_cell.angle_beta   90.00
_cell.angle_gamma   90.00
#
_symmetry.space_group_name_H-M   'P 1'
#
loop_
_entity.id
_entity.type
_entity.pdbx_description
1 polymer ?
#
loop_
_entity_poly.entity_id
_entity_poly.type
_entity_poly.pdbx_seq_one_letter_code
_entity_poly.pdbx_strand_id
1 'polypeptide(L)'
;MKSTVETLIEKNTVAEVLKKNSAHKQEVKALQQSLYELGFGREISWERFGADGDYGGATSAAVKAFAERNGIDSDGESVSPELAAAIVKRHEMVDGLRELQSALDKGNVEIVMARGSVHKSAIVALQHLLRALGFGAQLQWEKFGADGDYGGATTAAVKSLAEQEGLPADGTRVTAGLARKILEKHTPFLGEGWRKAEAIPAAASAEGRRRGQSEFEKLFPASRRDTLAIQDELGGKYNFELLAHEIPGDEFKLEFLQVTKKDGDASYYFPEGHPNNRRKDKIVLHFTAGQISGDFWALTRKDKEISTAFLIGRDGAVYKLFDSVKAWAYHLGSGSVGGNTSMSASSVGIEISNWGPLKEDGSGNLVTWDHGHWYCSLDQAEAYVKLSQPFRGALYFAKITPHQYESIIILLRYLTKTLALEPNFLPKGKRQDTFSSHDEARAFRGICCHTNFRSSGKWDLPEQAFDWEQVVSGVTGSFMPSLPQGPRSKSVFSITRVVSEEEVLEQLQGLDYGDQDIEKYGEDGLDVDI
;
A
#
# COMPACT_ATOMS: atom_id res chain seq x y z
N MET A 1 2.96 -17.89 -3.60
CA MET A 1 3.05 -19.11 -2.77
C MET A 1 2.12 -20.15 -3.39
N LYS A 2 2.39 -21.45 -3.21
CA LYS A 2 1.48 -22.48 -3.75
C LYS A 2 0.18 -22.52 -2.93
N SER A 3 -0.97 -22.63 -3.58
CA SER A 3 -2.26 -22.75 -2.92
C SER A 3 -2.35 -24.05 -2.08
N THR A 4 -3.26 -24.09 -1.11
CA THR A 4 -3.50 -25.31 -0.30
C THR A 4 -3.87 -26.49 -1.21
N VAL A 5 -4.66 -26.26 -2.27
CA VAL A 5 -5.04 -27.30 -3.23
C VAL A 5 -3.83 -27.78 -4.05
N GLU A 6 -2.94 -26.88 -4.48
CA GLU A 6 -1.68 -27.26 -5.15
C GLU A 6 -0.79 -28.12 -4.25
N THR A 7 -0.72 -27.78 -2.95
CA THR A 7 0.05 -28.56 -1.98
C THR A 7 -0.50 -29.99 -1.85
N LEU A 8 -1.83 -30.17 -1.92
CA LEU A 8 -2.45 -31.50 -1.90
C LEU A 8 -2.20 -32.29 -3.19
N ILE A 9 -2.15 -31.61 -4.34
CA ILE A 9 -1.79 -32.23 -5.62
C ILE A 9 -0.35 -32.76 -5.56
N GLU A 10 0.59 -31.96 -5.08
CA GLU A 10 2.01 -32.35 -4.98
C GLU A 10 2.27 -33.49 -4.00
N LYS A 11 1.53 -33.50 -2.89
CA LYS A 11 1.59 -34.58 -1.90
C LYS A 11 0.81 -35.83 -2.33
N ASN A 12 0.07 -35.76 -3.44
CA ASN A 12 -0.83 -36.81 -3.92
C ASN A 12 -1.87 -37.23 -2.86
N THR A 13 -2.38 -36.27 -2.08
CA THR A 13 -3.34 -36.50 -0.98
C THR A 13 -4.73 -35.92 -1.25
N VAL A 14 -4.99 -35.36 -2.43
CA VAL A 14 -6.24 -34.66 -2.79
C VAL A 14 -7.49 -35.50 -2.47
N ALA A 15 -7.60 -36.71 -3.01
CA ALA A 15 -8.80 -37.53 -2.86
C ALA A 15 -9.01 -38.06 -1.44
N GLU A 16 -7.95 -38.13 -0.63
CA GLU A 16 -8.03 -38.52 0.77
C GLU A 16 -8.57 -37.36 1.63
N VAL A 17 -8.15 -36.14 1.32
CA VAL A 17 -8.37 -34.92 2.10
C VAL A 17 -9.65 -34.18 1.69
N LEU A 18 -9.91 -34.03 0.40
CA LEU A 18 -11.04 -33.28 -0.16
C LEU A 18 -12.17 -34.23 -0.54
N LYS A 19 -12.87 -34.73 0.48
CA LYS A 19 -14.02 -35.64 0.33
C LYS A 19 -15.09 -35.37 1.37
N LYS A 20 -16.28 -35.87 1.14
CA LYS A 20 -17.39 -35.80 2.08
C LYS A 20 -17.02 -36.42 3.43
N ASN A 21 -17.48 -35.77 4.51
CA ASN A 21 -17.14 -36.12 5.89
C ASN A 21 -15.64 -36.06 6.22
N SER A 22 -14.85 -35.29 5.46
CA SER A 22 -13.44 -35.09 5.76
C SER A 22 -13.24 -34.43 7.14
N ALA A 23 -12.20 -34.88 7.85
CA ALA A 23 -11.74 -34.24 9.09
C ALA A 23 -10.86 -33.01 8.83
N HIS A 24 -10.44 -32.79 7.58
CA HIS A 24 -9.49 -31.77 7.16
C HIS A 24 -10.18 -30.43 6.85
N LYS A 25 -10.68 -29.79 7.92
CA LYS A 25 -11.54 -28.60 7.78
C LYS A 25 -10.89 -27.45 7.04
N GLN A 26 -9.58 -27.23 7.18
CA GLN A 26 -8.90 -26.08 6.56
C GLN A 26 -8.75 -26.25 5.05
N GLU A 27 -8.40 -27.46 4.62
CA GLU A 27 -8.30 -27.83 3.23
C GLU A 27 -9.67 -27.80 2.54
N VAL A 28 -10.71 -28.24 3.25
CA VAL A 28 -12.10 -28.10 2.78
C VAL A 28 -12.48 -26.62 2.66
N LYS A 29 -12.15 -25.76 3.63
CA LYS A 29 -12.38 -24.31 3.51
C LYS A 29 -11.70 -23.72 2.28
N ALA A 30 -10.45 -24.09 2.01
CA ALA A 30 -9.71 -23.62 0.85
C ALA A 30 -10.36 -24.07 -0.48
N LEU A 31 -10.91 -25.29 -0.53
CA LEU A 31 -11.70 -25.76 -1.68
C LEU A 31 -12.99 -24.94 -1.84
N GLN A 32 -13.75 -24.78 -0.76
CA GLN A 32 -15.01 -24.04 -0.72
C GLN A 32 -14.84 -22.59 -1.18
N GLN A 33 -13.78 -21.95 -0.70
CA GLN A 33 -13.30 -20.63 -1.10
C GLN A 33 -13.05 -20.56 -2.62
N SER A 34 -12.23 -21.47 -3.13
CA SER A 34 -11.89 -21.53 -4.56
C SER A 34 -13.15 -21.68 -5.41
N LEU A 35 -14.08 -22.57 -5.02
CA LEU A 35 -15.33 -22.79 -5.75
C LEU A 35 -16.23 -21.55 -5.75
N TYR A 36 -16.33 -20.81 -4.64
CA TYR A 36 -17.09 -19.57 -4.63
C TYR A 36 -16.50 -18.53 -5.59
N GLU A 37 -15.18 -18.34 -5.56
CA GLU A 37 -14.51 -17.36 -6.42
C GLU A 37 -14.67 -17.72 -7.89
N LEU A 38 -14.64 -19.01 -8.19
CA LEU A 38 -14.92 -19.55 -9.52
C LEU A 38 -16.42 -19.43 -9.91
N GLY A 39 -17.26 -18.88 -9.04
CA GLY A 39 -18.65 -18.51 -9.32
C GLY A 39 -19.70 -19.51 -8.85
N PHE A 40 -19.33 -20.51 -8.03
CA PHE A 40 -20.23 -21.58 -7.54
C PHE A 40 -20.82 -21.27 -6.16
N GLY A 41 -20.95 -19.97 -5.85
CA GLY A 41 -21.47 -19.50 -4.55
C GLY A 41 -22.91 -19.94 -4.27
N ARG A 42 -23.72 -20.12 -5.30
CA ARG A 42 -25.11 -20.59 -5.16
C ARG A 42 -25.13 -22.05 -4.73
N GLU A 43 -24.34 -22.89 -5.38
CA GLU A 43 -24.26 -24.34 -5.16
C GLU A 43 -23.73 -24.64 -3.76
N ILE A 44 -22.69 -23.92 -3.34
CA ILE A 44 -22.14 -24.06 -1.99
C ILE A 44 -22.99 -23.37 -0.90
N SER A 45 -24.10 -22.72 -1.29
CA SER A 45 -24.96 -21.97 -0.36
C SER A 45 -24.17 -20.95 0.46
N TRP A 46 -23.29 -20.22 -0.22
CA TRP A 46 -22.29 -19.33 0.38
C TRP A 46 -22.89 -18.31 1.35
N GLU A 47 -23.99 -17.66 0.97
CA GLU A 47 -24.69 -16.67 1.80
C GLU A 47 -25.16 -17.23 3.15
N ARG A 48 -25.34 -18.55 3.25
CA ARG A 48 -25.81 -19.23 4.45
C ARG A 48 -24.68 -19.82 5.29
N PHE A 49 -23.68 -20.40 4.65
CA PHE A 49 -22.65 -21.20 5.34
C PHE A 49 -21.23 -20.65 5.19
N GLY A 50 -20.96 -19.86 4.15
CA GLY A 50 -19.60 -19.47 3.78
C GLY A 50 -18.68 -20.68 3.56
N ALA A 51 -17.40 -20.50 3.85
CA ALA A 51 -16.44 -21.61 3.99
C ALA A 51 -16.45 -22.12 5.44
N ASP A 52 -17.36 -23.05 5.74
CA ASP A 52 -17.51 -23.66 7.07
C ASP A 52 -16.49 -24.77 7.36
N GLY A 53 -15.84 -25.29 6.32
CA GLY A 53 -14.89 -26.42 6.39
C GLY A 53 -15.56 -27.78 6.49
N ASP A 54 -16.88 -27.84 6.37
CA ASP A 54 -17.63 -29.08 6.36
C ASP A 54 -17.91 -29.48 4.91
N TYR A 55 -17.32 -30.60 4.48
CA TYR A 55 -17.59 -31.15 3.16
C TYR A 55 -18.93 -31.90 3.22
N GLY A 56 -20.02 -31.14 3.19
CA GLY A 56 -21.40 -31.62 3.17
C GLY A 56 -22.03 -31.58 1.78
N GLY A 57 -23.36 -31.68 1.73
CA GLY A 57 -24.11 -31.72 0.46
C GLY A 57 -23.95 -30.47 -0.41
N ALA A 58 -23.76 -29.29 0.18
CA ALA A 58 -23.52 -28.04 -0.56
C ALA A 58 -22.15 -28.05 -1.26
N THR A 59 -21.09 -28.48 -0.55
CA THR A 59 -19.76 -28.67 -1.13
C THR A 59 -19.79 -29.73 -2.23
N SER A 60 -20.46 -30.88 -2.01
CA SER A 60 -20.62 -31.90 -3.06
C SER A 60 -21.30 -31.35 -4.31
N ALA A 61 -22.38 -30.57 -4.15
CA ALA A 61 -23.09 -29.97 -5.27
C ALA A 61 -22.21 -28.97 -6.06
N ALA A 62 -21.42 -28.15 -5.36
CA ALA A 62 -20.51 -27.20 -6.00
C ALA A 62 -19.36 -27.89 -6.74
N VAL A 63 -18.76 -28.93 -6.15
CA VAL A 63 -17.70 -29.73 -6.79
C VAL A 63 -18.23 -30.42 -8.04
N LYS A 64 -19.43 -31.02 -7.97
CA LYS A 64 -20.09 -31.64 -9.12
C LYS A 64 -20.35 -30.62 -10.22
N ALA A 65 -20.93 -29.47 -9.89
CA ALA A 65 -21.21 -28.41 -10.86
C ALA A 65 -19.93 -27.86 -11.53
N PHE A 66 -18.85 -27.72 -10.75
CA PHE A 66 -17.55 -27.33 -11.30
C PHE A 66 -17.01 -28.38 -12.26
N ALA A 67 -17.08 -29.66 -11.89
CA ALA A 67 -16.65 -30.78 -12.72
C ALA A 67 -17.43 -30.84 -14.04
N GLU A 68 -18.76 -30.73 -13.99
CA GLU A 68 -19.64 -30.69 -15.16
C GLU A 68 -19.25 -29.56 -16.13
N ARG A 69 -19.02 -28.34 -15.62
CA ARG A 69 -18.60 -27.19 -16.44
C ARG A 69 -17.19 -27.32 -17.01
N ASN A 70 -16.34 -28.15 -16.39
CA ASN A 70 -14.98 -28.41 -16.87
C ASN A 70 -14.87 -29.73 -17.66
N GLY A 71 -15.99 -30.43 -17.89
CA GLY A 71 -16.01 -31.68 -18.66
C GLY A 71 -15.32 -32.86 -17.96
N ILE A 72 -15.25 -32.83 -16.63
CA ILE A 72 -14.62 -33.85 -15.79
C ILE A 72 -15.72 -34.66 -15.11
N ASP A 73 -15.64 -35.99 -15.17
CA ASP A 73 -16.60 -36.87 -14.49
C ASP A 73 -16.40 -36.83 -12.96
N SER A 74 -17.46 -36.53 -12.23
CA SER A 74 -17.44 -36.48 -10.76
C SER A 74 -18.86 -36.54 -10.20
N ASP A 75 -19.05 -37.30 -9.12
CA ASP A 75 -20.28 -37.29 -8.33
C ASP A 75 -20.31 -36.17 -7.28
N GLY A 76 -19.21 -35.44 -7.12
CA GLY A 76 -19.01 -34.38 -6.15
C GLY A 76 -18.62 -34.86 -4.74
N GLU A 77 -18.63 -36.15 -4.46
CA GLU A 77 -18.38 -36.67 -3.11
C GLU A 77 -16.89 -36.70 -2.74
N SER A 78 -16.01 -36.61 -3.75
CA SER A 78 -14.57 -36.38 -3.59
C SER A 78 -13.99 -35.59 -4.76
N VAL A 79 -12.89 -34.88 -4.52
CA VAL A 79 -12.12 -34.17 -5.54
C VAL A 79 -10.97 -35.06 -6.04
N SER A 80 -10.94 -35.36 -7.33
CA SER A 80 -9.82 -36.08 -7.95
C SER A 80 -8.62 -35.14 -8.19
N PRO A 81 -7.39 -35.67 -8.35
CA PRO A 81 -6.24 -34.85 -8.72
C PRO A 81 -6.44 -34.03 -10.01
N GLU A 82 -7.12 -34.62 -11.01
CA GLU A 82 -7.47 -33.93 -12.26
C GLU A 82 -8.42 -32.76 -12.01
N LEU A 83 -9.47 -32.97 -11.19
CA LEU A 83 -10.43 -31.94 -10.85
C LEU A 83 -9.78 -30.81 -10.03
N ALA A 84 -8.90 -31.16 -9.08
CA ALA A 84 -8.13 -30.18 -8.31
C ALA A 84 -7.21 -29.34 -9.20
N ALA A 85 -6.53 -29.96 -10.18
CA ALA A 85 -5.70 -29.23 -11.14
C ALA A 85 -6.53 -28.26 -12.00
N ALA A 86 -7.75 -28.67 -12.39
CA ALA A 86 -8.68 -27.79 -13.08
C ALA A 86 -9.12 -26.62 -12.19
N ILE A 87 -9.46 -26.85 -10.92
CA ILE A 87 -9.81 -25.78 -9.95
C ILE A 87 -8.68 -24.76 -9.87
N VAL A 88 -7.45 -25.20 -9.62
CA VAL A 88 -6.26 -24.33 -9.54
C VAL A 88 -6.09 -23.53 -10.83
N LYS A 89 -6.08 -24.21 -11.99
CA LYS A 89 -5.93 -23.54 -13.29
C LYS A 89 -6.98 -22.46 -13.52
N ARG A 90 -8.26 -22.73 -13.19
CA ARG A 90 -9.33 -21.74 -13.36
C ARG A 90 -9.21 -20.59 -12.38
N HIS A 91 -8.79 -20.90 -11.16
CA HIS A 91 -8.60 -19.94 -10.07
C HIS A 91 -7.51 -18.92 -10.41
N GLU A 92 -6.38 -19.35 -10.96
CA GLU A 92 -5.30 -18.46 -11.43
C GLU A 92 -5.75 -17.42 -12.48
N MET A 93 -6.83 -17.68 -13.22
CA MET A 93 -7.31 -16.82 -14.30
C MET A 93 -8.46 -15.89 -13.88
N VAL A 94 -9.18 -16.21 -12.80
CA VAL A 94 -10.47 -15.58 -12.51
C VAL A 94 -10.35 -14.07 -12.27
N ASP A 95 -9.27 -13.63 -11.62
CA ASP A 95 -9.02 -12.21 -11.39
C ASP A 95 -8.69 -11.46 -12.68
N GLY A 96 -7.89 -12.07 -13.57
CA GLY A 96 -7.62 -11.49 -14.88
C GLY A 96 -8.86 -11.37 -15.76
N LEU A 97 -9.80 -12.32 -15.66
CA LEU A 97 -11.10 -12.24 -16.35
C LEU A 97 -11.96 -11.10 -15.79
N ARG A 98 -11.94 -10.87 -14.48
CA ARG A 98 -12.67 -9.77 -13.84
C ARG A 98 -12.07 -8.41 -14.22
N GLU A 99 -10.75 -8.29 -14.28
CA GLU A 99 -10.06 -7.07 -14.72
C GLU A 99 -10.41 -6.74 -16.18
N LEU A 100 -10.39 -7.74 -17.07
CA LEU A 100 -10.80 -7.61 -18.46
C LEU A 100 -12.28 -7.20 -18.59
N GLN A 101 -13.18 -7.80 -17.82
CA GLN A 101 -14.59 -7.43 -17.78
C GLN A 101 -14.78 -5.99 -17.27
N SER A 102 -14.05 -5.59 -16.24
CA SER A 102 -14.10 -4.21 -15.70
C SER A 102 -13.67 -3.18 -16.75
N ALA A 103 -12.61 -3.48 -17.52
CA ALA A 103 -12.15 -2.60 -18.58
C ALA A 103 -13.16 -2.47 -19.73
N LEU A 104 -13.86 -3.56 -20.05
CA LEU A 104 -14.98 -3.56 -21.00
C LEU A 104 -16.15 -2.69 -20.51
N ASP A 105 -16.54 -2.85 -19.24
CA ASP A 105 -17.66 -2.11 -18.65
C ASP A 105 -17.37 -0.60 -18.57
N LYS A 106 -16.10 -0.23 -18.36
CA LYS A 106 -15.63 1.17 -18.33
C LYS A 106 -15.32 1.74 -19.73
N GLY A 107 -15.36 0.91 -20.78
CA GLY A 107 -15.03 1.33 -22.15
C GLY A 107 -13.57 1.76 -22.34
N ASN A 108 -12.64 1.22 -21.55
CA ASN A 108 -11.22 1.63 -21.57
C ASN A 108 -10.24 0.48 -21.86
N VAL A 109 -10.71 -0.64 -22.42
CA VAL A 109 -9.88 -1.81 -22.80
C VAL A 109 -8.68 -1.39 -23.64
N GLU A 110 -8.90 -0.58 -24.66
CA GLU A 110 -7.87 -0.14 -25.61
C GLU A 110 -6.82 0.78 -24.98
N ILE A 111 -7.08 1.33 -23.78
CA ILE A 111 -6.13 2.13 -23.00
C ILE A 111 -5.37 1.21 -22.05
N VAL A 112 -6.10 0.35 -21.34
CA VAL A 112 -5.55 -0.52 -20.29
C VAL A 112 -4.68 -1.64 -20.89
N MET A 113 -5.07 -2.18 -22.04
CA MET A 113 -4.46 -3.35 -22.67
C MET A 113 -3.85 -3.00 -24.04
N ALA A 114 -2.89 -2.09 -24.01
CA ALA A 114 -2.17 -1.63 -25.20
C ALA A 114 -0.67 -1.48 -24.97
N ARG A 115 0.08 -1.41 -26.07
CA ARG A 115 1.50 -1.08 -26.06
C ARG A 115 1.73 0.29 -25.41
N GLY A 116 2.66 0.34 -24.45
CA GLY A 116 2.92 1.54 -23.66
C GLY A 116 1.94 1.77 -22.49
N SER A 117 1.02 0.82 -22.24
CA SER A 117 0.15 0.87 -21.07
C SER A 117 0.98 0.89 -19.78
N VAL A 118 0.58 1.77 -18.85
CA VAL A 118 1.11 1.83 -17.49
C VAL A 118 0.49 0.76 -16.57
N HIS A 119 -0.57 0.09 -17.02
CA HIS A 119 -1.33 -0.90 -16.25
C HIS A 119 -0.70 -2.29 -16.31
N LYS A 120 0.51 -2.43 -15.75
CA LYS A 120 1.28 -3.68 -15.82
C LYS A 120 0.52 -4.92 -15.30
N SER A 121 -0.30 -4.78 -14.25
CA SER A 121 -1.13 -5.87 -13.72
C SER A 121 -2.12 -6.40 -14.76
N ALA A 122 -2.80 -5.49 -15.47
CA ALA A 122 -3.75 -5.85 -16.53
C ALA A 122 -3.04 -6.54 -17.69
N ILE A 123 -1.79 -6.16 -17.96
CA ILE A 123 -0.96 -6.81 -19.00
C ILE A 123 -0.54 -8.20 -18.55
N VAL A 124 -0.11 -8.39 -17.30
CA VAL A 124 0.17 -9.72 -16.73
C VAL A 124 -1.07 -10.60 -16.85
N ALA A 125 -2.24 -10.11 -16.43
CA ALA A 125 -3.51 -10.81 -16.55
C ALA A 125 -3.81 -11.23 -18.00
N LEU A 126 -3.69 -10.29 -18.95
CA LEU A 126 -3.85 -10.57 -20.38
C LEU A 126 -2.89 -11.66 -20.86
N GLN A 127 -1.61 -11.60 -20.49
CA GLN A 127 -0.59 -12.57 -20.89
C GLN A 127 -0.93 -13.98 -20.37
N HIS A 128 -1.40 -14.12 -19.12
CA HIS A 128 -1.87 -15.39 -18.58
C HIS A 128 -3.11 -15.93 -19.35
N LEU A 129 -4.08 -15.07 -19.65
CA LEU A 129 -5.27 -15.45 -20.42
C LEU A 129 -4.92 -15.91 -21.84
N LEU A 130 -3.98 -15.22 -22.51
CA LEU A 130 -3.48 -15.59 -23.84
C LEU A 130 -2.72 -16.92 -23.81
N ARG A 131 -1.86 -17.14 -22.81
CA ARG A 131 -1.18 -18.42 -22.63
C ARG A 131 -2.19 -19.56 -22.47
N ALA A 132 -3.21 -19.37 -21.66
CA ALA A 132 -4.25 -20.37 -21.44
C ALA A 132 -5.08 -20.70 -22.70
N LEU A 133 -5.12 -19.78 -23.68
CA LEU A 133 -5.70 -20.01 -25.01
C LEU A 133 -4.73 -20.64 -26.01
N GLY A 134 -3.49 -20.94 -25.60
CA GLY A 134 -2.49 -21.62 -26.44
C GLY A 134 -1.44 -20.70 -27.07
N PHE A 135 -1.44 -19.39 -26.75
CA PHE A 135 -0.50 -18.42 -27.36
C PHE A 135 0.84 -18.30 -26.61
N GLY A 136 1.22 -19.30 -25.83
CA GLY A 136 2.47 -19.29 -25.06
C GLY A 136 3.73 -19.18 -25.94
N ALA A 137 3.69 -19.75 -27.15
CA ALA A 137 4.80 -19.64 -28.10
C ALA A 137 4.99 -18.20 -28.61
N GLN A 138 3.91 -17.52 -28.96
CA GLN A 138 3.91 -16.12 -29.40
C GLN A 138 4.34 -15.18 -28.27
N LEU A 139 3.90 -15.46 -27.04
CA LEU A 139 4.33 -14.77 -25.83
C LEU A 139 5.81 -15.01 -25.48
N GLN A 140 6.47 -15.98 -26.13
CA GLN A 140 7.81 -16.45 -25.74
C GLN A 140 7.86 -16.74 -24.23
N TRP A 141 6.86 -17.47 -23.75
CA TRP A 141 6.58 -17.63 -22.33
C TRP A 141 7.77 -18.15 -21.52
N GLU A 142 8.55 -19.07 -22.07
CA GLU A 142 9.75 -19.61 -21.39
C GLU A 142 10.84 -18.54 -21.15
N LYS A 143 10.84 -17.47 -21.94
CA LYS A 143 11.82 -16.39 -21.86
C LYS A 143 11.33 -15.23 -20.99
N PHE A 144 10.09 -14.79 -21.17
CA PHE A 144 9.58 -13.57 -20.54
C PHE A 144 8.51 -13.84 -19.47
N GLY A 145 7.87 -15.00 -19.49
CA GLY A 145 6.70 -15.28 -18.65
C GLY A 145 5.59 -14.24 -18.86
N ALA A 146 4.96 -13.83 -17.76
CA ALA A 146 4.12 -12.64 -17.73
C ALA A 146 4.89 -11.50 -17.05
N ASP A 147 5.59 -10.70 -17.85
CA ASP A 147 6.43 -9.58 -17.41
C ASP A 147 5.65 -8.27 -17.21
N GLY A 148 4.38 -8.23 -17.62
CA GLY A 148 3.54 -7.04 -17.55
C GLY A 148 3.90 -5.96 -18.58
N ASP A 149 4.82 -6.25 -19.49
CA ASP A 149 5.20 -5.35 -20.57
C ASP A 149 4.47 -5.76 -21.86
N TYR A 150 3.70 -4.84 -22.43
CA TYR A 150 3.04 -5.06 -23.71
C TYR A 150 4.04 -4.82 -24.85
N GLY A 151 5.04 -5.70 -24.93
CA GLY A 151 6.11 -5.68 -25.92
C GLY A 151 5.77 -6.48 -27.19
N GLY A 152 6.80 -6.75 -28.00
CA GLY A 152 6.63 -7.46 -29.27
C GLY A 152 6.01 -8.86 -29.13
N ALA A 153 6.29 -9.57 -28.04
CA ALA A 153 5.73 -10.89 -27.78
C ALA A 153 4.22 -10.84 -27.48
N THR A 154 3.77 -9.91 -26.63
CA THR A 154 2.34 -9.67 -26.40
C THR A 154 1.65 -9.17 -27.66
N THR A 155 2.29 -8.31 -28.44
CA THR A 155 1.76 -7.87 -29.74
C THR A 155 1.55 -9.05 -30.69
N ALA A 156 2.51 -9.97 -30.80
CA ALA A 156 2.36 -11.16 -31.62
C ALA A 156 1.20 -12.05 -31.15
N ALA A 157 1.09 -12.29 -29.83
CA ALA A 157 0.03 -13.12 -29.26
C ALA A 157 -1.37 -12.52 -29.47
N VAL A 158 -1.53 -11.21 -29.22
CA VAL A 158 -2.81 -10.51 -29.43
C VAL A 158 -3.18 -10.47 -30.90
N LYS A 159 -2.21 -10.24 -31.79
CA LYS A 159 -2.43 -10.29 -33.23
C LYS A 159 -2.90 -11.68 -33.67
N SER A 160 -2.21 -12.74 -33.25
CA SER A 160 -2.58 -14.11 -33.63
C SER A 160 -3.96 -14.51 -33.10
N LEU A 161 -4.34 -14.10 -31.88
CA LEU A 161 -5.69 -14.33 -31.39
C LEU A 161 -6.72 -13.54 -32.20
N ALA A 162 -6.46 -12.27 -32.50
CA ALA A 162 -7.37 -11.45 -33.30
C ALA A 162 -7.59 -12.06 -34.71
N GLU A 163 -6.53 -12.53 -35.36
CA GLU A 163 -6.59 -13.23 -36.64
C GLU A 163 -7.40 -14.54 -36.53
N GLN A 164 -7.17 -15.34 -35.48
CA GLN A 164 -7.93 -16.57 -35.23
C GLN A 164 -9.43 -16.29 -35.06
N GLU A 165 -9.80 -15.15 -34.46
CA GLU A 165 -11.19 -14.74 -34.26
C GLU A 165 -11.79 -13.92 -35.42
N GLY A 166 -11.04 -13.71 -36.50
CA GLY A 166 -11.49 -12.93 -37.66
C GLY A 166 -11.71 -11.44 -37.37
N LEU A 167 -10.95 -10.87 -36.44
CA LEU A 167 -11.02 -9.46 -36.03
C LEU A 167 -9.84 -8.64 -36.58
N PRO A 168 -9.97 -7.30 -36.69
CA PRO A 168 -8.85 -6.43 -37.09
C PRO A 168 -7.63 -6.61 -36.18
N ALA A 169 -6.45 -6.79 -36.78
CA ALA A 169 -5.28 -7.31 -36.08
C ALA A 169 -3.99 -6.52 -36.39
N ASP A 170 -3.75 -5.44 -35.65
CA ASP A 170 -2.42 -4.81 -35.55
C ASP A 170 -1.63 -5.33 -34.34
N GLY A 171 -2.31 -5.96 -33.38
CA GLY A 171 -1.72 -6.51 -32.15
C GLY A 171 -1.20 -5.47 -31.18
N THR A 172 -1.32 -4.17 -31.45
CA THR A 172 -0.78 -3.11 -30.60
C THR A 172 -1.69 -2.79 -29.41
N ARG A 173 -2.93 -3.24 -29.48
CA ARG A 173 -3.94 -3.13 -28.42
C ARG A 173 -4.95 -4.27 -28.49
N VAL A 174 -5.54 -4.60 -27.35
CA VAL A 174 -6.75 -5.43 -27.29
C VAL A 174 -7.95 -4.54 -27.57
N THR A 175 -8.73 -4.88 -28.60
CA THR A 175 -10.00 -4.19 -28.88
C THR A 175 -11.11 -4.72 -27.98
N ALA A 176 -12.16 -3.94 -27.76
CA ALA A 176 -13.35 -4.39 -27.04
C ALA A 176 -13.97 -5.66 -27.67
N GLY A 177 -13.91 -5.80 -29.00
CA GLY A 177 -14.33 -7.00 -29.71
C GLY A 177 -13.51 -8.23 -29.32
N LEU A 178 -12.18 -8.09 -29.29
CA LEU A 178 -11.27 -9.17 -28.91
C LEU A 178 -11.36 -9.51 -27.43
N ALA A 179 -11.50 -8.51 -26.55
CA ALA A 179 -11.72 -8.72 -25.12
C ALA A 179 -12.98 -9.56 -24.85
N ARG A 180 -14.09 -9.29 -25.56
CA ARG A 180 -15.29 -10.14 -25.49
C ARG A 180 -15.01 -11.58 -25.90
N LYS A 181 -14.20 -11.81 -26.95
CA LYS A 181 -13.78 -13.16 -27.37
C LYS A 181 -12.92 -13.88 -26.33
N ILE A 182 -12.01 -13.18 -25.67
CA ILE A 182 -11.22 -13.74 -24.57
C ILE A 182 -12.15 -14.20 -23.43
N LEU A 183 -13.12 -13.37 -23.04
CA LEU A 183 -14.12 -13.74 -22.03
C LEU A 183 -14.98 -14.94 -22.46
N GLU A 184 -15.50 -14.92 -23.69
CA GLU A 184 -16.33 -16.01 -24.24
C GLU A 184 -15.62 -17.36 -24.21
N LYS A 185 -14.30 -17.39 -24.38
CA LYS A 185 -13.51 -18.64 -24.37
C LYS A 185 -13.18 -19.16 -22.97
N HIS A 186 -13.14 -18.31 -21.96
CA HIS A 186 -12.71 -18.70 -20.60
C HIS A 186 -13.86 -18.86 -19.61
N THR A 187 -14.94 -18.10 -19.77
CA THR A 187 -16.04 -18.05 -18.80
C THR A 187 -17.01 -19.24 -18.80
N PRO A 188 -17.14 -20.08 -19.86
CA PRO A 188 -18.00 -21.27 -19.81
C PRO A 188 -17.64 -22.27 -18.71
N PHE A 189 -16.36 -22.29 -18.31
CA PHE A 189 -15.82 -23.17 -17.27
C PHE A 189 -16.09 -22.70 -15.84
N LEU A 190 -16.73 -21.53 -15.68
CA LEU A 190 -16.98 -20.87 -14.41
C LEU A 190 -18.46 -20.87 -14.05
N GLY A 191 -18.79 -20.76 -12.76
CA GLY A 191 -20.16 -20.61 -12.28
C GLY A 191 -20.72 -19.21 -12.54
N GLU A 192 -22.04 -19.05 -12.51
CA GLU A 192 -22.71 -17.78 -12.86
C GLU A 192 -22.28 -16.59 -11.99
N GLY A 193 -21.79 -16.87 -10.77
CA GLY A 193 -21.28 -15.88 -9.84
C GLY A 193 -19.89 -15.34 -10.13
N TRP A 194 -19.16 -15.80 -11.16
CA TRP A 194 -17.73 -15.47 -11.35
C TRP A 194 -17.45 -13.97 -11.48
N ARG A 195 -18.44 -13.20 -11.98
CA ARG A 195 -18.40 -11.73 -12.11
C ARG A 195 -18.63 -10.99 -10.79
N LYS A 196 -19.27 -11.65 -9.83
CA LYS A 196 -19.78 -11.07 -8.58
C LYS A 196 -19.09 -11.60 -7.33
N ALA A 197 -18.46 -12.76 -7.43
CA ALA A 197 -17.54 -13.22 -6.41
C ALA A 197 -16.37 -12.24 -6.44
N GLU A 198 -16.35 -11.27 -5.53
CA GLU A 198 -15.09 -10.68 -5.12
C GLU A 198 -14.27 -11.84 -4.53
N ALA A 199 -12.95 -11.90 -4.79
CA ALA A 199 -12.08 -12.88 -4.13
C ALA A 199 -12.38 -12.82 -2.63
N ILE A 200 -12.81 -13.93 -2.00
CA ILE A 200 -13.15 -13.81 -0.58
C ILE A 200 -11.83 -13.70 0.19
N PRO A 201 -11.66 -12.70 1.06
CA PRO A 201 -10.51 -12.69 1.95
C PRO A 201 -10.56 -13.95 2.80
N ALA A 202 -9.45 -14.70 2.83
CA ALA A 202 -9.31 -15.90 3.64
C ALA A 202 -9.47 -15.56 5.14
N ALA A 203 -10.70 -15.66 5.65
CA ALA A 203 -11.10 -16.06 7.01
C ALA A 203 -12.55 -15.65 7.30
N ALA A 204 -13.48 -16.60 7.22
CA ALA A 204 -14.80 -16.47 7.85
C ALA A 204 -14.78 -17.15 9.24
N SER A 205 -14.96 -16.36 10.30
CA SER A 205 -15.73 -16.78 11.48
C SER A 205 -16.23 -15.60 12.32
N ALA A 206 -17.51 -15.68 12.71
CA ALA A 206 -18.23 -14.96 13.76
C ALA A 206 -18.96 -13.63 13.41
N GLU A 207 -20.29 -13.79 13.27
CA GLU A 207 -21.39 -12.90 13.71
C GLU A 207 -21.55 -11.50 13.11
N GLY A 208 -22.46 -11.42 12.13
CA GLY A 208 -23.69 -10.63 12.26
C GLY A 208 -23.57 -9.11 12.53
N ARG A 209 -23.42 -8.32 11.46
CA ARG A 209 -24.12 -7.03 11.27
C ARG A 209 -23.90 -6.50 9.86
N ARG A 210 -24.99 -6.09 9.19
CA ARG A 210 -24.98 -5.32 7.94
C ARG A 210 -24.02 -4.13 8.04
N ARG A 211 -23.11 -3.97 7.07
CA ARG A 211 -22.49 -2.72 6.55
C ARG A 211 -21.46 -3.18 5.51
N GLY A 212 -21.58 -2.78 4.23
CA GLY A 212 -20.84 -1.65 3.66
C GLY A 212 -19.42 -2.11 3.26
N GLN A 213 -18.81 -1.52 2.22
CA GLN A 213 -17.39 -1.75 1.83
C GLN A 213 -16.51 -2.07 3.04
N SER A 214 -15.64 -3.08 2.91
CA SER A 214 -14.74 -3.49 3.98
C SER A 214 -13.99 -2.28 4.53
N GLU A 215 -13.82 -2.19 5.86
CA GLU A 215 -12.99 -1.14 6.45
C GLU A 215 -11.61 -1.14 5.76
N PHE A 216 -11.06 -2.29 5.39
CA PHE A 216 -9.81 -2.30 4.62
C PHE A 216 -9.91 -1.63 3.23
N GLU A 217 -10.92 -1.86 2.39
CA GLU A 217 -11.05 -1.14 1.10
C GLU A 217 -11.40 0.34 1.24
N LYS A 218 -12.01 0.72 2.38
CA LYS A 218 -12.18 2.13 2.76
C LYS A 218 -10.91 2.77 3.28
N LEU A 219 -10.01 2.02 3.89
CA LEU A 219 -8.76 2.52 4.48
C LEU A 219 -7.57 2.36 3.51
N PHE A 220 -7.66 1.42 2.56
CA PHE A 220 -6.65 1.00 1.58
C PHE A 220 -7.32 0.39 0.33
N PRO A 221 -7.88 1.21 -0.59
CA PRO A 221 -8.24 0.70 -1.90
C PRO A 221 -7.02 0.10 -2.60
N ALA A 222 -7.21 -0.88 -3.48
CA ALA A 222 -6.13 -1.51 -4.25
C ALA A 222 -5.28 -0.49 -5.06
N SER A 223 -5.79 0.72 -5.27
CA SER A 223 -5.00 1.91 -5.61
C SER A 223 -4.38 2.49 -4.35
N ARG A 224 -3.04 2.51 -4.24
CA ARG A 224 -2.33 3.35 -3.26
C ARG A 224 -3.06 4.70 -3.14
N ARG A 225 -3.62 5.04 -1.98
CA ARG A 225 -4.19 6.38 -1.76
C ARG A 225 -3.02 7.35 -1.81
N ASP A 226 -2.86 7.97 -2.96
CA ASP A 226 -1.92 9.05 -3.14
C ASP A 226 -2.49 10.34 -2.55
N THR A 227 -1.66 11.35 -2.52
CA THR A 227 -1.99 12.67 -1.98
C THR A 227 -3.27 13.24 -2.60
N LEU A 228 -3.49 13.06 -3.90
CA LEU A 228 -4.68 13.58 -4.58
C LEU A 228 -5.95 12.93 -4.06
N ALA A 229 -5.96 11.61 -3.92
CA ALA A 229 -7.10 10.90 -3.34
C ALA A 229 -7.41 11.36 -1.90
N ILE A 230 -6.37 11.66 -1.11
CA ILE A 230 -6.51 12.18 0.25
C ILE A 230 -7.10 13.60 0.23
N GLN A 231 -6.58 14.47 -0.65
CA GLN A 231 -7.08 15.83 -0.81
C GLN A 231 -8.53 15.87 -1.30
N ASP A 232 -8.92 14.97 -2.20
CA ASP A 232 -10.30 14.83 -2.68
C ASP A 232 -11.24 14.37 -1.55
N GLU A 233 -10.84 13.35 -0.79
CA GLU A 233 -11.63 12.84 0.33
C GLU A 233 -11.83 13.90 1.43
N LEU A 234 -10.75 14.60 1.77
CA LEU A 234 -10.70 15.52 2.90
C LEU A 234 -10.99 16.97 2.51
N GLY A 235 -11.04 17.28 1.22
CA GLY A 235 -11.21 18.63 0.67
C GLY A 235 -12.54 19.27 1.05
N GLY A 236 -13.55 18.51 1.48
CA GLY A 236 -14.76 19.07 2.07
C GLY A 236 -14.55 19.73 3.45
N LYS A 237 -13.49 19.37 4.17
CA LYS A 237 -13.22 19.80 5.55
C LYS A 237 -11.93 20.61 5.71
N TYR A 238 -10.96 20.40 4.83
CA TYR A 238 -9.65 21.02 4.93
C TYR A 238 -9.28 21.73 3.62
N ASN A 239 -8.45 22.76 3.74
CA ASN A 239 -7.69 23.32 2.64
C ASN A 239 -6.26 22.78 2.71
N PHE A 240 -5.69 22.54 1.53
CA PHE A 240 -4.33 22.06 1.38
C PHE A 240 -3.59 23.01 0.44
N GLU A 241 -2.49 23.59 0.91
CA GLU A 241 -1.64 24.48 0.12
C GLU A 241 -0.24 23.86 0.03
N LEU A 242 0.20 23.55 -1.19
CA LEU A 242 1.55 23.04 -1.45
C LEU A 242 2.56 24.17 -1.29
N LEU A 243 3.50 24.00 -0.37
CA LEU A 243 4.59 24.91 -0.13
C LEU A 243 5.93 24.16 -0.19
N ALA A 244 6.97 24.85 -0.65
CA ALA A 244 8.34 24.37 -0.64
C ALA A 244 9.19 25.35 0.16
N HIS A 245 10.00 24.84 1.07
CA HIS A 245 10.89 25.63 1.93
C HIS A 245 12.33 25.18 1.77
N GLU A 246 13.23 26.15 1.54
CA GLU A 246 14.66 25.90 1.55
C GLU A 246 15.12 25.39 2.92
N ILE A 247 16.03 24.42 2.93
CA ILE A 247 16.70 23.97 4.14
C ILE A 247 18.06 24.68 4.20
N PRO A 248 18.33 25.50 5.24
CA PRO A 248 19.58 26.26 5.32
C PRO A 248 20.84 25.37 5.24
N GLY A 249 21.64 25.60 4.20
CA GLY A 249 22.89 24.88 3.95
C GLY A 249 22.71 23.44 3.47
N ASP A 250 21.57 23.15 2.83
CA ASP A 250 21.22 21.84 2.30
C ASP A 250 20.96 21.92 0.80
N GLU A 251 21.12 20.79 0.11
CA GLU A 251 20.81 20.67 -1.32
C GLU A 251 19.36 20.27 -1.57
N PHE A 252 18.57 20.03 -0.52
CA PHE A 252 17.16 19.64 -0.63
C PHE A 252 16.23 20.74 -0.12
N LYS A 253 15.02 20.76 -0.69
CA LYS A 253 13.89 21.54 -0.16
C LYS A 253 12.93 20.63 0.60
N LEU A 254 12.29 21.17 1.63
CA LEU A 254 11.14 20.52 2.24
C LEU A 254 9.87 20.96 1.49
N GLU A 255 9.25 20.04 0.78
CA GLU A 255 7.89 20.20 0.29
C GLU A 255 6.88 19.67 1.31
N PHE A 256 5.81 20.43 1.56
CA PHE A 256 4.72 20.01 2.44
C PHE A 256 3.39 20.67 2.04
N LEU A 257 2.28 20.06 2.47
CA LEU A 257 0.97 20.68 2.43
C LEU A 257 0.73 21.41 3.74
N GLN A 258 0.61 22.73 3.68
CA GLN A 258 0.02 23.48 4.77
C GLN A 258 -1.47 23.15 4.83
N VAL A 259 -1.91 22.65 5.98
CA VAL A 259 -3.31 22.26 6.20
C VAL A 259 -4.00 23.28 7.09
N THR A 260 -5.20 23.72 6.67
CA THR A 260 -6.11 24.52 7.50
C THR A 260 -7.51 23.93 7.45
N LYS A 261 -8.28 24.05 8.55
CA LYS A 261 -9.68 23.63 8.54
C LYS A 261 -10.54 24.69 7.85
N LYS A 262 -11.51 24.27 7.02
CA LYS A 262 -12.41 25.17 6.30
C LYS A 262 -13.35 25.96 7.20
N ASP A 263 -13.65 25.44 8.39
CA ASP A 263 -14.41 26.13 9.42
C ASP A 263 -13.58 27.13 10.24
N GLY A 264 -12.28 27.27 9.94
CA GLY A 264 -11.35 28.16 10.62
C GLY A 264 -10.94 27.69 12.03
N ASP A 265 -11.32 26.48 12.43
CA ASP A 265 -10.94 25.95 13.74
C ASP A 265 -9.42 25.69 13.80
N ALA A 266 -8.80 26.16 14.88
CA ALA A 266 -7.39 25.97 15.20
C ALA A 266 -7.20 25.67 16.70
N SER A 267 -8.25 25.29 17.43
CA SER A 267 -8.17 25.06 18.88
C SER A 267 -7.56 23.70 19.27
N TYR A 268 -7.03 22.96 18.30
CA TYR A 268 -6.33 21.69 18.52
C TYR A 268 -4.83 21.86 18.83
N TYR A 269 -4.32 23.10 18.86
CA TYR A 269 -2.96 23.43 19.29
C TYR A 269 -2.90 24.84 19.91
N PHE A 270 -1.79 25.12 20.58
CA PHE A 270 -1.46 26.42 21.15
C PHE A 270 -0.49 27.18 20.24
N PRO A 271 -0.79 28.45 19.92
CA PRO A 271 0.08 29.27 19.07
C PRO A 271 1.41 29.61 19.76
N GLU A 272 2.37 30.11 18.98
CA GLU A 272 3.72 30.45 19.46
C GLU A 272 3.73 31.43 20.65
N GLY A 273 2.76 32.35 20.72
CA GLY A 273 2.64 33.33 21.81
C GLY A 273 2.00 32.80 23.11
N HIS A 274 1.62 31.53 23.18
CA HIS A 274 0.95 30.98 24.36
C HIS A 274 1.87 31.00 25.61
N PRO A 275 1.38 31.33 26.83
CA PRO A 275 2.23 31.50 28.03
C PRO A 275 3.08 30.29 28.41
N ASN A 276 2.60 29.08 28.08
CA ASN A 276 3.33 27.83 28.35
C ASN A 276 4.27 27.42 27.21
N ASN A 277 4.32 28.16 26.10
CA ASN A 277 5.21 27.82 25.00
C ASN A 277 6.67 27.93 25.43
N ARG A 278 7.53 27.09 24.86
CA ARG A 278 8.95 26.99 25.21
C ARG A 278 9.79 26.93 23.95
N ARG A 279 11.08 27.23 24.12
CA ARG A 279 12.09 26.91 23.10
C ARG A 279 11.96 25.43 22.70
N LYS A 280 11.97 25.16 21.40
CA LYS A 280 11.99 23.80 20.88
C LYS A 280 13.38 23.23 21.05
N ASP A 281 13.47 22.31 21.99
CA ASP A 281 14.69 21.67 22.42
C ASP A 281 14.84 20.28 21.79
N LYS A 282 13.77 19.76 21.20
CA LYS A 282 13.67 18.37 20.74
C LYS A 282 12.69 18.22 19.59
N ILE A 283 12.86 17.16 18.83
CA ILE A 283 11.87 16.65 17.88
C ILE A 283 11.47 15.25 18.35
N VAL A 284 10.16 15.00 18.46
CA VAL A 284 9.64 13.70 18.91
C VAL A 284 8.88 13.03 17.78
N LEU A 285 9.31 11.83 17.43
CA LEU A 285 8.67 10.98 16.43
C LEU A 285 7.61 10.07 17.08
N HIS A 286 6.51 9.90 16.35
CA HIS A 286 5.35 9.10 16.72
C HIS A 286 4.89 8.28 15.51
N PHE A 287 4.16 7.19 15.74
CA PHE A 287 3.18 6.72 14.76
C PHE A 287 1.76 6.93 15.27
N THR A 288 0.80 7.00 14.33
CA THR A 288 -0.58 7.33 14.66
C THR A 288 -1.37 6.17 15.25
N ALA A 289 -0.90 4.94 15.06
CA ALA A 289 -1.63 3.69 15.30
C ALA A 289 -2.96 3.67 14.52
N GLY A 290 -2.93 4.29 13.33
CA GLY A 290 -4.10 4.60 12.54
C GLY A 290 -3.77 4.74 11.06
N GLN A 291 -4.61 5.51 10.39
CA GLN A 291 -4.55 5.75 8.96
C GLN A 291 -5.06 7.15 8.64
N ILE A 292 -4.59 7.69 7.51
CA ILE A 292 -4.53 9.13 7.26
C ILE A 292 -5.83 9.90 7.56
N SER A 293 -7.00 9.43 7.11
CA SER A 293 -8.27 10.13 7.35
C SER A 293 -8.65 10.17 8.83
N GLY A 294 -8.39 9.07 9.54
CA GLY A 294 -8.57 8.98 10.99
C GLY A 294 -7.55 9.84 11.74
N ASP A 295 -6.32 9.89 11.23
CA ASP A 295 -5.23 10.70 11.79
C ASP A 295 -5.58 12.19 11.73
N PHE A 296 -6.05 12.68 10.58
CA PHE A 296 -6.56 14.06 10.44
C PHE A 296 -7.68 14.36 11.41
N TRP A 297 -8.66 13.46 11.53
CA TRP A 297 -9.76 13.64 12.47
C TRP A 297 -9.25 13.71 13.91
N ALA A 298 -8.33 12.83 14.31
CA ALA A 298 -7.81 12.74 15.67
C ALA A 298 -6.93 13.93 16.05
N LEU A 299 -6.05 14.36 15.15
CA LEU A 299 -5.07 15.43 15.36
C LEU A 299 -5.66 16.83 15.22
N THR A 300 -6.88 16.97 14.68
CA THR A 300 -7.54 18.28 14.50
C THR A 300 -8.87 18.38 15.24
N ARG A 301 -9.01 17.62 16.34
CA ARG A 301 -10.21 17.64 17.18
C ARG A 301 -10.34 18.98 17.89
N LYS A 302 -11.47 19.64 17.64
CA LYS A 302 -11.87 20.88 18.31
C LYS A 302 -11.77 20.75 19.83
N ASP A 303 -11.10 21.72 20.43
CA ASP A 303 -10.94 21.93 21.88
C ASP A 303 -10.30 20.74 22.63
N LYS A 304 -9.46 19.95 21.93
CA LYS A 304 -8.72 18.83 22.54
C LYS A 304 -7.26 19.10 22.79
N GLU A 305 -6.64 20.05 22.06
CA GLU A 305 -5.23 20.43 22.23
C GLU A 305 -4.26 19.23 22.23
N ILE A 306 -4.65 18.11 21.60
CA ILE A 306 -3.88 16.87 21.44
C ILE A 306 -3.60 16.72 19.96
N SER A 307 -2.38 17.02 19.56
CA SER A 307 -1.99 17.12 18.15
C SER A 307 -0.47 17.12 18.00
N THR A 308 0.00 17.07 16.75
CA THR A 308 1.40 17.19 16.35
C THR A 308 1.53 18.19 15.22
N ALA A 309 2.71 18.80 15.07
CA ALA A 309 2.91 19.86 14.08
C ALA A 309 2.92 19.31 12.66
N PHE A 310 3.38 18.07 12.49
CA PHE A 310 3.48 17.40 11.21
C PHE A 310 2.87 16.00 11.26
N LEU A 311 2.27 15.61 10.14
CA LEU A 311 1.81 14.26 9.84
C LEU A 311 2.43 13.81 8.51
N ILE A 312 2.97 12.59 8.45
CA ILE A 312 3.56 12.01 7.23
C ILE A 312 2.70 10.85 6.72
N GLY A 313 2.17 10.98 5.51
CA GLY A 313 1.39 9.96 4.84
C GLY A 313 2.21 8.75 4.41
N ARG A 314 1.54 7.64 4.09
CA ARG A 314 2.19 6.40 3.61
C ARG A 314 2.93 6.58 2.28
N ASP A 315 2.46 7.52 1.46
CA ASP A 315 3.05 7.95 0.19
C ASP A 315 4.22 8.94 0.37
N GLY A 316 4.54 9.34 1.61
CA GLY A 316 5.58 10.32 1.91
C GLY A 316 5.08 11.76 1.99
N ALA A 317 3.81 12.04 1.66
CA ALA A 317 3.28 13.39 1.76
C ALA A 317 3.43 13.97 3.18
N VAL A 318 4.07 15.12 3.30
CA VAL A 318 4.23 15.83 4.57
C VAL A 318 3.09 16.84 4.71
N TYR A 319 2.32 16.75 5.78
CA TYR A 319 1.23 17.66 6.12
C TYR A 319 1.62 18.46 7.36
N LYS A 320 1.65 19.79 7.25
CA LYS A 320 1.89 20.70 8.36
C LYS A 320 0.54 21.17 8.91
N LEU A 321 0.25 20.81 10.16
CA LEU A 321 -1.05 21.05 10.79
C LEU A 321 -1.11 22.37 11.59
N PHE A 322 0.06 22.90 11.96
CA PHE A 322 0.19 24.14 12.74
C PHE A 322 0.65 25.29 11.83
N ASP A 323 0.33 26.52 12.23
CA ASP A 323 0.80 27.74 11.55
C ASP A 323 2.32 27.93 11.69
N SER A 324 2.88 27.63 12.87
CA SER A 324 4.28 27.79 13.22
C SER A 324 4.89 26.47 13.72
N VAL A 325 6.13 26.19 13.34
CA VAL A 325 6.91 25.07 13.90
C VAL A 325 7.24 25.27 15.40
N LYS A 326 7.05 26.49 15.91
CA LYS A 326 7.21 26.82 17.33
C LYS A 326 5.90 26.78 18.11
N ALA A 327 4.76 26.60 17.45
CA ALA A 327 3.50 26.26 18.12
C ALA A 327 3.62 24.88 18.80
N TRP A 328 2.65 24.52 19.65
CA TRP A 328 2.68 23.22 20.34
C TRP A 328 1.30 22.71 20.69
N ALA A 329 1.19 21.41 20.89
CA ALA A 329 0.01 20.76 21.46
C ALA A 329 0.48 19.63 22.38
N TYR A 330 -0.42 19.02 23.15
CA TYR A 330 -0.11 17.84 23.95
C TYR A 330 0.01 16.60 23.07
N HIS A 331 1.22 16.09 22.87
CA HIS A 331 1.43 14.83 22.11
C HIS A 331 2.03 13.70 22.95
N LEU A 332 2.54 14.00 24.16
CA LEU A 332 3.20 13.00 25.00
C LEU A 332 2.25 12.29 25.98
N GLY A 333 1.14 12.93 26.33
CA GLY A 333 0.13 12.39 27.24
C GLY A 333 0.52 12.47 28.72
N SER A 334 -0.46 12.28 29.60
CA SER A 334 -0.27 12.30 31.05
C SER A 334 0.78 11.28 31.49
N GLY A 335 1.47 11.49 32.62
CA GLY A 335 2.48 10.53 33.11
C GLY A 335 3.78 10.44 32.31
N SER A 336 3.99 11.33 31.33
CA SER A 336 5.27 11.43 30.61
C SER A 336 6.41 11.85 31.54
N VAL A 337 7.54 11.17 31.45
CA VAL A 337 8.80 11.59 32.09
C VAL A 337 9.17 13.00 31.59
N GLY A 338 9.71 13.85 32.46
CA GLY A 338 9.87 15.30 32.21
C GLY A 338 8.60 16.15 32.38
N GLY A 339 7.40 15.54 32.31
CA GLY A 339 6.08 16.17 32.47
C GLY A 339 5.45 16.59 31.14
N ASN A 340 4.18 16.23 30.91
CA ASN A 340 3.50 16.37 29.61
C ASN A 340 3.53 17.81 29.05
N THR A 341 3.12 18.80 29.82
CA THR A 341 3.11 20.21 29.39
C THR A 341 4.51 20.70 29.06
N SER A 342 5.48 20.48 29.94
CA SER A 342 6.86 20.94 29.75
C SER A 342 7.50 20.29 28.52
N MET A 343 7.36 18.98 28.37
CA MET A 343 7.99 18.23 27.28
C MET A 343 7.31 18.47 25.94
N SER A 344 5.97 18.51 25.90
CA SER A 344 5.25 18.81 24.65
C SER A 344 5.49 20.26 24.21
N ALA A 345 5.47 21.23 25.13
CA ALA A 345 5.73 22.63 24.78
C ALA A 345 7.17 22.90 24.34
N SER A 346 8.13 22.07 24.77
CA SER A 346 9.55 22.19 24.39
C SER A 346 9.97 21.25 23.26
N SER A 347 9.02 20.66 22.52
CA SER A 347 9.32 19.81 21.37
C SER A 347 8.39 20.04 20.20
N VAL A 348 8.83 19.58 19.03
CA VAL A 348 8.01 19.45 17.83
C VAL A 348 7.63 17.98 17.69
N GLY A 349 6.34 17.68 17.75
CA GLY A 349 5.82 16.34 17.48
C GLY A 349 5.64 16.11 15.97
N ILE A 350 6.02 14.93 15.50
CA ILE A 350 5.78 14.43 14.14
C ILE A 350 5.07 13.09 14.25
N GLU A 351 3.90 12.99 13.62
CA GLU A 351 3.17 11.73 13.47
C GLU A 351 3.46 11.08 12.11
N ILE A 352 3.68 9.77 12.12
CA ILE A 352 3.85 8.96 10.92
C ILE A 352 2.60 8.10 10.78
N SER A 353 1.83 8.27 9.70
CA SER A 353 0.63 7.49 9.45
C SER A 353 1.00 6.01 9.27
N ASN A 354 0.77 5.23 10.31
CA ASN A 354 1.17 3.83 10.41
C ASN A 354 0.43 3.15 11.57
N TRP A 355 0.02 1.90 11.35
CA TRP A 355 -0.74 1.12 12.34
C TRP A 355 0.09 0.68 13.56
N GLY A 356 1.43 0.79 13.50
CA GLY A 356 2.30 0.40 14.59
C GLY A 356 2.24 -1.11 14.86
N PRO A 357 2.06 -1.56 16.11
CA PRO A 357 2.05 -2.97 16.45
C PRO A 357 0.87 -3.71 15.80
N LEU A 358 1.07 -5.00 15.51
CA LEU A 358 0.10 -5.91 14.91
C LEU A 358 0.04 -7.21 15.72
N LYS A 359 -1.09 -7.92 15.64
CA LYS A 359 -1.32 -9.21 16.29
C LYS A 359 -1.60 -10.28 15.25
N GLU A 360 -1.10 -11.49 15.47
CA GLU A 360 -1.59 -12.65 14.71
C GLU A 360 -3.00 -13.00 15.16
N ASP A 361 -3.89 -13.33 14.22
CA ASP A 361 -5.24 -13.79 14.50
C ASP A 361 -5.36 -15.33 14.60
N GLY A 362 -4.26 -16.06 14.40
CA GLY A 362 -4.21 -17.53 14.40
C GLY A 362 -4.69 -18.18 13.09
N SER A 363 -5.11 -17.39 12.10
CA SER A 363 -5.57 -17.85 10.78
C SER A 363 -4.55 -17.54 9.67
N GLY A 364 -3.32 -17.21 10.05
CA GLY A 364 -2.28 -16.81 9.11
C GLY A 364 -2.33 -15.33 8.74
N ASN A 365 -3.09 -14.49 9.45
CA ASN A 365 -3.16 -13.05 9.22
C ASN A 365 -2.62 -12.23 10.39
N LEU A 366 -2.23 -11.00 10.07
CA LEU A 366 -1.98 -9.92 10.99
C LEU A 366 -3.17 -8.96 11.03
N VAL A 367 -3.58 -8.60 12.24
CA VAL A 367 -4.64 -7.63 12.52
C VAL A 367 -4.09 -6.44 13.31
N THR A 368 -4.77 -5.30 13.25
CA THR A 368 -4.43 -4.11 14.02
C THR A 368 -4.52 -4.39 15.52
N TRP A 369 -3.57 -3.85 16.29
CA TRP A 369 -3.40 -4.21 17.70
C TRP A 369 -4.62 -3.89 18.56
N ASP A 370 -5.20 -2.70 18.40
CA ASP A 370 -6.28 -2.21 19.28
C ASP A 370 -7.69 -2.49 18.78
N HIS A 371 -7.84 -2.83 17.50
CA HIS A 371 -9.16 -2.97 16.87
C HIS A 371 -9.41 -4.34 16.24
N GLY A 372 -8.38 -5.17 16.07
CA GLY A 372 -8.52 -6.50 15.47
C GLY A 372 -8.96 -6.44 14.01
N HIS A 373 -8.80 -5.30 13.34
CA HIS A 373 -9.09 -5.18 11.92
C HIS A 373 -7.99 -5.87 11.13
N TRP A 374 -8.35 -6.65 10.12
CA TRP A 374 -7.38 -7.27 9.22
C TRP A 374 -6.44 -6.21 8.61
N TYR A 375 -5.14 -6.49 8.63
CA TYR A 375 -4.09 -5.61 8.09
C TYR A 375 -3.39 -6.25 6.88
N CYS A 376 -2.86 -7.46 7.03
CA CYS A 376 -2.24 -8.22 5.94
C CYS A 376 -2.16 -9.71 6.31
N SER A 377 -1.89 -10.59 5.35
CA SER A 377 -1.53 -11.98 5.64
C SER A 377 -0.05 -12.10 6.04
N LEU A 378 0.32 -13.17 6.76
CA LEU A 378 1.71 -13.48 7.17
C LEU A 378 2.64 -13.76 5.98
N ASP A 379 2.08 -13.95 4.80
CA ASP A 379 2.82 -14.24 3.59
C ASP A 379 3.24 -12.95 2.83
N GLN A 380 2.63 -11.81 3.19
CA GLN A 380 2.96 -10.46 2.72
C GLN A 380 4.06 -9.80 3.57
N ALA A 381 5.23 -10.43 3.62
CA ALA A 381 6.36 -9.98 4.45
C ALA A 381 6.88 -8.57 4.10
N GLU A 382 6.48 -8.00 2.97
CA GLU A 382 6.73 -6.61 2.59
C GLU A 382 5.90 -5.59 3.37
N ALA A 383 4.75 -5.98 3.93
CA ALA A 383 3.81 -5.08 4.60
C ALA A 383 4.11 -4.86 6.10
N TYR A 384 4.92 -5.73 6.70
CA TYR A 384 5.22 -5.73 8.13
C TYR A 384 6.67 -6.11 8.43
N VAL A 385 7.08 -5.92 9.69
CA VAL A 385 8.34 -6.41 10.24
C VAL A 385 8.02 -7.33 11.41
N LYS A 386 8.56 -8.56 11.37
CA LYS A 386 8.56 -9.49 12.52
C LYS A 386 9.82 -9.26 13.33
N LEU A 387 9.65 -8.93 14.61
CA LEU A 387 10.77 -8.77 15.53
C LEU A 387 11.34 -10.13 15.94
N SER A 388 12.64 -10.16 16.24
CA SER A 388 13.29 -11.35 16.81
C SER A 388 12.88 -11.58 18.28
N GLN A 389 12.55 -10.49 18.98
CA GLN A 389 12.05 -10.49 20.36
C GLN A 389 10.91 -9.48 20.47
N PRO A 390 9.81 -9.80 21.19
CA PRO A 390 8.69 -8.89 21.33
C PRO A 390 9.11 -7.57 21.97
N PHE A 391 8.69 -6.45 21.38
CA PHE A 391 8.82 -5.14 22.00
C PHE A 391 7.51 -4.79 22.71
N ARG A 392 7.56 -4.71 24.03
CA ARG A 392 6.38 -4.44 24.89
C ARG A 392 5.18 -5.36 24.56
N GLY A 393 5.48 -6.63 24.31
CA GLY A 393 4.50 -7.68 23.99
C GLY A 393 4.12 -7.77 22.51
N ALA A 394 4.49 -6.81 21.66
CA ALA A 394 4.21 -6.86 20.23
C ALA A 394 5.37 -7.52 19.46
N LEU A 395 5.05 -8.54 18.65
CA LEU A 395 6.03 -9.25 17.81
C LEU A 395 6.03 -8.76 16.37
N TYR A 396 4.93 -8.16 15.90
CA TYR A 396 4.78 -7.69 14.53
C TYR A 396 4.49 -6.19 14.52
N PHE A 397 5.04 -5.49 13.54
CA PHE A 397 4.83 -4.06 13.32
C PHE A 397 4.57 -3.76 11.85
N ALA A 398 3.65 -2.84 11.55
CA ALA A 398 3.43 -2.34 10.21
C ALA A 398 4.69 -1.64 9.68
N LYS A 399 5.14 -2.00 8.47
CA LYS A 399 6.41 -1.51 7.93
C LYS A 399 6.32 -0.05 7.48
N ILE A 400 7.28 0.79 7.86
CA ILE A 400 7.43 2.16 7.33
C ILE A 400 7.83 2.10 5.85
N THR A 401 7.22 2.94 4.99
CA THR A 401 7.55 2.94 3.56
C THR A 401 8.89 3.63 3.28
N PRO A 402 9.55 3.32 2.15
CA PRO A 402 10.68 4.10 1.66
C PRO A 402 10.37 5.60 1.57
N HIS A 403 9.22 5.97 0.99
CA HIS A 403 8.78 7.36 0.88
C HIS A 403 8.66 8.07 2.24
N GLN A 404 8.16 7.36 3.27
CA GLN A 404 8.10 7.88 4.63
C GLN A 404 9.50 8.12 5.20
N TYR A 405 10.46 7.20 5.01
CA TYR A 405 11.83 7.41 5.48
C TYR A 405 12.48 8.64 4.84
N GLU A 406 12.34 8.82 3.53
CA GLU A 406 12.90 9.98 2.83
C GLU A 406 12.31 11.29 3.38
N SER A 407 10.99 11.31 3.59
CA SER A 407 10.27 12.48 4.12
C SER A 407 10.62 12.77 5.58
N ILE A 408 10.80 11.73 6.40
CA ILE A 408 11.29 11.86 7.78
C ILE A 408 12.68 12.50 7.77
N ILE A 409 13.59 12.02 6.93
CA ILE A 409 14.96 12.53 6.84
C ILE A 409 14.96 14.02 6.46
N ILE A 410 14.26 14.39 5.38
CA ILE A 410 14.21 15.78 4.89
C ILE A 410 13.55 16.70 5.92
N LEU A 411 12.44 16.27 6.54
CA LEU A 411 11.76 17.04 7.57
C LEU A 411 12.64 17.24 8.82
N LEU A 412 13.40 16.22 9.24
CA LEU A 412 14.33 16.34 10.35
C LEU A 412 15.50 17.29 10.03
N ARG A 413 16.04 17.25 8.80
CA ARG A 413 17.05 18.22 8.34
C ARG A 413 16.50 19.65 8.37
N TYR A 414 15.30 19.86 7.83
CA TYR A 414 14.60 21.15 7.90
C TYR A 414 14.43 21.64 9.34
N LEU A 415 13.91 20.81 10.24
CA LEU A 415 13.61 21.21 11.62
C LEU A 415 14.87 21.46 12.44
N THR A 416 15.91 20.64 12.29
CA THR A 416 17.18 20.83 13.01
C THR A 416 17.84 22.15 12.63
N LYS A 417 17.86 22.50 11.34
CA LYS A 417 18.35 23.80 10.87
C LYS A 417 17.46 24.96 11.31
N THR A 418 16.15 24.86 11.10
CA THR A 418 15.18 25.93 11.41
C THR A 418 15.13 26.26 12.90
N LEU A 419 15.34 25.27 13.76
CA LEU A 419 15.29 25.43 15.22
C LEU A 419 16.68 25.65 15.85
N ALA A 420 17.75 25.66 15.05
CA ALA A 420 19.14 25.64 15.53
C ALA A 420 19.34 24.54 16.60
N LEU A 421 18.89 23.33 16.26
CA LEU A 421 19.00 22.14 17.08
C LEU A 421 20.02 21.19 16.45
N GLU A 422 21.03 20.79 17.22
CA GLU A 422 21.96 19.75 16.79
C GLU A 422 21.20 18.45 16.48
N PRO A 423 21.51 17.75 15.37
CA PRO A 423 20.84 16.51 14.96
C PRO A 423 21.30 15.31 15.81
N ASN A 424 21.31 15.47 17.12
CA ASN A 424 21.69 14.44 18.07
C ASN A 424 20.55 13.42 18.21
N PHE A 425 20.89 12.14 18.11
CA PHE A 425 19.96 11.05 18.39
C PHE A 425 20.37 10.35 19.69
N LEU A 426 19.41 9.68 20.33
CA LEU A 426 19.76 8.75 21.40
C LEU A 426 20.69 7.64 20.87
N PRO A 427 21.68 7.19 21.67
CA PRO A 427 22.57 6.10 21.26
C PRO A 427 21.82 4.82 20.92
N LYS A 428 22.39 4.00 20.04
CA LYS A 428 21.86 2.65 19.74
C LYS A 428 21.71 1.84 21.04
N GLY A 429 20.60 1.13 21.19
CA GLY A 429 20.19 0.45 22.42
C GLY A 429 19.46 1.35 23.42
N LYS A 430 19.43 2.67 23.22
CA LYS A 430 18.68 3.64 24.04
C LYS A 430 17.51 4.30 23.31
N ARG A 431 17.35 4.08 22.00
CA ARG A 431 16.35 4.77 21.18
C ARG A 431 14.92 4.35 21.54
N GLN A 432 14.76 3.18 22.13
CA GLN A 432 13.47 2.64 22.61
C GLN A 432 13.35 2.56 24.15
N ASP A 433 14.34 3.07 24.88
CA ASP A 433 14.32 3.10 26.35
C ASP A 433 13.64 4.38 26.84
N THR A 434 12.81 4.26 27.87
CA THR A 434 12.29 5.45 28.57
C THR A 434 13.41 6.14 29.35
N PHE A 435 13.46 7.47 29.30
CA PHE A 435 14.39 8.26 30.10
C PHE A 435 14.30 7.85 31.58
N SER A 436 15.46 7.71 32.21
CA SER A 436 15.59 7.20 33.58
C SER A 436 15.06 8.19 34.63
N SER A 437 14.99 9.48 34.29
CA SER A 437 14.50 10.52 35.19
C SER A 437 13.88 11.71 34.45
N HIS A 438 13.09 12.50 35.18
CA HIS A 438 12.53 13.75 34.65
C HIS A 438 13.62 14.75 34.22
N ASP A 439 14.75 14.78 34.91
CA ASP A 439 15.83 15.73 34.62
C ASP A 439 16.61 15.33 33.39
N GLU A 440 16.83 14.03 33.17
CA GLU A 440 17.41 13.51 31.91
C GLU A 440 16.52 13.91 30.71
N ALA A 441 15.21 13.65 30.78
CA ALA A 441 14.27 14.03 29.72
C ALA A 441 14.25 15.54 29.45
N ARG A 442 14.37 16.37 30.51
CA ARG A 442 14.44 17.83 30.40
C ARG A 442 15.78 18.33 29.86
N ALA A 443 16.87 17.60 30.10
CA ALA A 443 18.21 17.96 29.66
C ALA A 443 18.50 17.52 28.22
N PHE A 444 17.87 16.46 27.73
CA PHE A 444 18.07 15.98 26.37
C PHE A 444 17.72 17.04 25.32
N ARG A 445 18.60 17.17 24.31
CA ARG A 445 18.46 18.05 23.15
C ARG A 445 18.72 17.23 21.89
N GLY A 446 17.75 17.15 20.99
CA GLY A 446 17.88 16.37 19.75
C GLY A 446 16.60 15.64 19.35
N ILE A 447 16.75 14.49 18.70
CA ILE A 447 15.69 13.71 18.09
C ILE A 447 15.48 12.43 18.91
N CYS A 448 14.22 12.18 19.29
CA CYS A 448 13.80 11.01 20.05
C CYS A 448 12.38 10.57 19.64
N CYS A 449 11.82 9.55 20.28
CA CYS A 449 10.45 9.07 20.03
C CYS A 449 9.59 9.04 21.30
N HIS A 450 8.28 8.87 21.12
CA HIS A 450 7.32 8.87 22.23
C HIS A 450 7.65 7.85 23.33
N THR A 451 8.16 6.68 22.95
CA THR A 451 8.60 5.61 23.85
C THR A 451 9.62 6.10 24.89
N ASN A 452 10.44 7.10 24.56
CA ASN A 452 11.43 7.65 25.49
C ASN A 452 10.80 8.41 26.67
N PHE A 453 9.53 8.82 26.57
CA PHE A 453 8.82 9.53 27.63
C PHE A 453 7.85 8.64 28.41
N ARG A 454 7.53 7.46 27.90
CA ARG A 454 6.44 6.61 28.39
C ARG A 454 6.92 5.17 28.53
N SER A 455 6.98 4.65 29.75
CA SER A 455 7.40 3.28 30.04
C SER A 455 6.37 2.21 29.63
N SER A 456 5.12 2.60 29.44
CA SER A 456 4.03 1.71 29.03
C SER A 456 2.98 2.42 28.17
N GLY A 457 2.21 1.61 27.44
CA GLY A 457 1.11 2.07 26.59
C GLY A 457 1.57 2.84 25.34
N LYS A 458 2.84 2.71 24.98
CA LYS A 458 3.46 3.29 23.78
C LYS A 458 4.41 2.29 23.15
N TRP A 459 4.43 2.22 21.82
CA TRP A 459 5.21 1.23 21.06
C TRP A 459 6.00 1.90 19.93
N ASP A 460 6.08 3.22 19.93
CA ASP A 460 6.62 4.03 18.85
C ASP A 460 8.07 3.65 18.50
N LEU A 461 8.24 3.28 17.23
CA LEU A 461 9.53 3.11 16.52
C LEU A 461 10.56 2.22 17.24
N PRO A 462 10.25 0.93 17.50
CA PRO A 462 11.21 0.03 18.12
C PRO A 462 12.41 -0.18 17.19
N GLU A 463 13.59 -0.40 17.77
CA GLU A 463 14.86 -0.46 17.03
C GLU A 463 14.88 -1.55 15.95
N GLN A 464 14.06 -2.59 16.08
CA GLN A 464 13.97 -3.68 15.11
C GLN A 464 12.95 -3.42 13.98
N ALA A 465 12.00 -2.49 14.13
CA ALA A 465 10.99 -2.19 13.11
C ALA A 465 11.19 -0.83 12.42
N PHE A 466 12.11 0.00 12.92
CA PHE A 466 12.44 1.30 12.37
C PHE A 466 13.93 1.38 12.07
N ASP A 467 14.28 1.72 10.83
CA ASP A 467 15.66 1.84 10.37
C ASP A 467 16.28 3.16 10.87
N TRP A 468 16.65 3.16 12.14
CA TRP A 468 17.31 4.30 12.77
C TRP A 468 18.64 4.64 12.12
N GLU A 469 19.36 3.67 11.56
CA GLU A 469 20.66 3.94 10.94
C GLU A 469 20.50 4.68 9.61
N GLN A 470 19.49 4.31 8.80
CA GLN A 470 19.12 5.07 7.62
C GLN A 470 18.75 6.52 7.98
N VAL A 471 17.95 6.73 9.02
CA VAL A 471 17.54 8.07 9.43
C VAL A 471 18.71 8.88 9.99
N VAL A 472 19.53 8.30 10.86
CA VAL A 472 20.70 8.98 11.45
C VAL A 472 21.69 9.38 10.36
N SER A 473 22.02 8.46 9.45
CA SER A 473 22.94 8.73 8.35
C SER A 473 22.37 9.76 7.37
N GLY A 474 21.09 9.66 7.01
CA GLY A 474 20.43 10.61 6.12
C GLY A 474 20.32 12.02 6.72
N VAL A 475 20.15 12.16 8.04
CA VAL A 475 20.05 13.47 8.69
C VAL A 475 21.42 14.11 8.94
N THR A 476 22.44 13.31 9.31
CA THR A 476 23.75 13.84 9.72
C THR A 476 24.80 13.82 8.61
N GLY A 477 24.57 13.09 7.50
CA GLY A 477 25.52 12.91 6.40
C GLY A 477 24.94 13.26 5.03
N SER A 478 25.53 12.66 4.00
CA SER A 478 25.03 12.72 2.61
C SER A 478 23.77 11.86 2.47
N PHE A 479 22.74 12.41 1.85
CA PHE A 479 21.50 11.70 1.59
C PHE A 479 21.28 11.59 0.09
N MET A 480 21.18 10.36 -0.43
CA MET A 480 20.75 10.10 -1.80
C MET A 480 19.37 9.44 -1.76
N PRO A 481 18.31 10.11 -2.24
CA PRO A 481 17.00 9.50 -2.35
C PRO A 481 17.07 8.23 -3.20
N SER A 482 16.39 7.19 -2.74
CA SER A 482 16.34 5.89 -3.42
C SER A 482 15.37 5.87 -4.60
N LEU A 483 14.56 6.92 -4.73
CA LEU A 483 13.50 7.06 -5.71
C LEU A 483 13.84 8.13 -6.76
N PRO A 484 13.40 7.96 -8.02
CA PRO A 484 13.90 8.79 -9.11
C PRO A 484 13.50 10.26 -8.94
N GLN A 485 14.49 11.14 -9.08
CA GLN A 485 14.37 12.60 -9.04
C GLN A 485 13.99 13.11 -10.44
N GLY A 486 12.90 13.85 -10.56
CA GLY A 486 12.48 14.48 -11.83
C GLY A 486 11.02 14.96 -11.77
N PRO A 487 10.60 15.89 -12.65
CA PRO A 487 9.23 16.35 -12.71
C PRO A 487 8.34 15.18 -13.16
N ARG A 488 7.58 14.62 -12.22
CA ARG A 488 6.70 13.45 -12.44
C ARG A 488 5.24 13.85 -12.24
N SER A 489 4.42 13.33 -13.15
CA SER A 489 2.95 13.32 -13.18
C SER A 489 2.27 13.60 -11.83
N LYS A 490 1.72 14.81 -11.67
CA LYS A 490 0.60 15.32 -10.81
C LYS A 490 0.23 14.67 -9.46
N SER A 491 0.76 13.53 -9.04
CA SER A 491 0.57 12.93 -7.73
C SER A 491 1.94 12.49 -7.19
N VAL A 492 2.16 12.81 -5.91
CA VAL A 492 3.33 12.53 -5.07
C VAL A 492 4.47 13.58 -5.17
N PHE A 493 4.67 14.27 -4.04
CA PHE A 493 5.72 15.28 -3.76
C PHE A 493 7.08 14.90 -4.32
N SER A 494 7.73 15.86 -4.97
CA SER A 494 9.12 15.73 -5.39
C SER A 494 10.03 15.97 -4.19
N ILE A 495 10.99 15.09 -3.97
CA ILE A 495 12.21 15.54 -3.32
C ILE A 495 12.87 16.43 -4.37
N THR A 496 12.80 17.74 -4.18
CA THR A 496 13.42 18.67 -5.11
C THR A 496 14.84 18.90 -4.62
N ARG A 497 15.81 18.25 -5.29
CA ARG A 497 17.23 18.60 -5.17
C ARG A 497 17.46 19.92 -5.90
N VAL A 498 18.07 20.87 -5.22
CA VAL A 498 18.57 22.11 -5.81
C VAL A 498 19.75 21.74 -6.69
N VAL A 499 19.54 21.76 -8.01
CA VAL A 499 20.62 21.66 -8.99
C VAL A 499 21.16 23.05 -9.30
N SER A 500 22.48 23.18 -9.33
CA SER A 500 23.14 24.44 -9.71
C SER A 500 23.05 24.70 -11.23
N GLU A 501 23.11 25.96 -11.66
CA GLU A 501 23.22 26.30 -13.09
C GLU A 501 24.40 25.58 -13.76
N GLU A 502 25.52 25.41 -13.05
CA GLU A 502 26.69 24.67 -13.54
C GLU A 502 26.42 23.17 -13.73
N GLU A 503 25.69 22.51 -12.81
CA GLU A 503 25.27 21.10 -12.98
C GLU A 503 24.30 20.93 -14.16
N VAL A 504 23.38 21.89 -14.36
CA VAL A 504 22.47 21.88 -15.52
C VAL A 504 23.27 22.03 -16.82
N LEU A 505 24.26 22.93 -16.85
CA LEU A 505 25.14 23.15 -18.00
C LEU A 505 26.04 21.94 -18.29
N GLU A 506 26.59 21.27 -17.28
CA GLU A 506 27.35 20.02 -17.48
C GLU A 506 26.47 18.89 -18.05
N GLN A 507 25.22 18.77 -17.61
CA GLN A 507 24.28 17.78 -18.14
C GLN A 507 23.89 18.08 -19.59
N LEU A 508 23.78 19.36 -19.96
CA LEU A 508 23.53 19.80 -21.33
C LEU A 508 24.75 19.62 -22.25
N GLN A 509 25.98 19.77 -21.73
CA GLN A 509 27.22 19.55 -22.47
C GLN A 509 27.52 18.06 -22.75
N GLY A 510 26.90 17.14 -21.99
CA GLY A 510 26.98 15.70 -22.22
C GLY A 510 26.04 15.16 -23.32
N LEU A 511 25.14 16.00 -23.85
CA LEU A 511 24.26 15.66 -24.95
C LEU A 511 24.89 16.13 -26.27
N ASP A 512 25.54 15.21 -26.98
CA ASP A 512 25.98 15.41 -28.36
C ASP A 512 24.73 15.57 -29.25
N TYR A 513 24.28 16.81 -29.44
CA TYR A 513 23.37 17.13 -30.53
C TYR A 513 24.17 17.04 -31.82
N GLY A 514 24.15 15.85 -32.43
CA GLY A 514 24.65 15.67 -33.78
C GLY A 514 23.99 16.69 -34.71
N ASP A 515 24.79 17.30 -35.58
CA ASP A 515 24.48 18.31 -36.60
C ASP A 515 23.41 17.86 -37.63
N GLN A 516 22.20 17.51 -37.18
CA GLN A 516 21.03 17.26 -38.02
C GLN A 516 19.77 17.65 -37.23
N ASP A 517 19.42 18.94 -37.27
CA ASP A 517 18.03 19.48 -37.26
C ASP A 517 17.92 20.96 -36.84
N ILE A 518 18.88 21.82 -37.25
CA ILE A 518 18.78 23.28 -37.00
C ILE A 518 18.02 24.04 -38.12
N GLU A 519 17.50 23.38 -39.15
CA GLU A 519 16.81 24.07 -40.26
C GLU A 519 15.27 23.97 -40.29
N LYS A 520 14.59 23.59 -39.18
CA LYS A 520 13.11 23.42 -39.22
C LYS A 520 12.25 24.23 -38.26
N TYR A 521 12.82 25.15 -37.50
CA TYR A 521 12.00 26.08 -36.69
C TYR A 521 12.39 27.51 -37.01
N GLY A 522 11.67 28.06 -37.99
CA GLY A 522 11.69 29.49 -38.28
C GLY A 522 11.15 30.29 -37.10
N GLU A 523 11.78 31.45 -36.92
CA GLU A 523 11.34 32.65 -36.20
C GLU A 523 9.90 32.58 -35.65
N ASP A 524 9.74 32.06 -34.45
CA ASP A 524 8.75 32.52 -33.46
C ASP A 524 9.13 31.89 -32.11
N GLY A 525 9.47 32.77 -31.15
CA GLY A 525 10.14 32.41 -29.90
C GLY A 525 9.36 31.44 -29.03
N LEU A 526 10.06 30.41 -28.56
CA LEU A 526 9.65 29.64 -27.39
C LEU A 526 10.08 30.44 -26.14
N ASP A 527 9.11 31.08 -25.50
CA ASP A 527 9.17 31.40 -24.06
C ASP A 527 9.31 30.07 -23.31
N VAL A 528 10.46 29.88 -22.69
CA VAL A 528 10.70 28.83 -21.71
C VAL A 528 10.74 29.53 -20.37
N ASP A 529 9.60 29.55 -19.66
CA ASP A 529 9.55 30.00 -18.26
C ASP A 529 10.41 29.07 -17.40
N ILE A 530 11.42 29.66 -16.76
CA ILE A 530 12.42 29.04 -15.87
C ILE A 530 11.83 28.71 -14.50
#